data_AF-A0A645J6H9-F1
#
_entry.id   AF-A0A645J6H9-F1
#
_cell.length_a   1.000
_cell.length_b   1.000
_cell.length_c   1.000
_cell.angle_alpha   90.00
_cell.angle_beta   90.00
_cell.angle_gamma   90.00
#
_symmetry.space_group_name_H-M   'P 1'
#
loop_
_entity.id
_entity.type
_entity.pdbx_description
1 polymer ?
#
loop_
_entity_poly.entity_id
_entity_poly.type
_entity_poly.pdbx_seq_one_letter_code
_entity_poly.pdbx_strand_id
1 'polypeptide(L)'
;MRFDDRLVTYSGETVRELDIAYAITIHKSQGSEFGAVVLPVSADTPRRLCYRNLIYTGVTRAKNLLVLAGSRAVLNAMVENDRKTLRYSCLVYLLRDESII
;
A
#
# COMPACT_ATOMS: atom_id res chain seq x y z
N MET A 1 -14.74 -17.85 -13.15
CA MET A 1 -13.44 -17.17 -12.95
C MET A 1 -12.54 -18.08 -12.13
N ARG A 2 -11.25 -18.20 -12.48
CA ARG A 2 -10.28 -18.96 -11.68
C ARG A 2 -9.65 -18.02 -10.65
N PHE A 3 -9.85 -18.31 -9.38
CA PHE A 3 -9.25 -17.62 -8.24
C PHE A 3 -8.32 -18.64 -7.57
N ASP A 4 -7.01 -18.42 -7.67
CA ASP A 4 -5.99 -19.41 -7.31
C ASP A 4 -6.30 -20.79 -7.93
N ASP A 5 -6.51 -21.82 -7.11
CA ASP A 5 -6.85 -23.17 -7.56
C ASP A 5 -8.37 -23.44 -7.59
N ARG A 6 -9.20 -22.43 -7.31
CA ARG A 6 -10.66 -22.57 -7.27
C ARG A 6 -11.33 -21.94 -8.48
N LEU A 7 -12.23 -22.69 -9.12
CA LEU A 7 -13.19 -22.13 -10.06
C LEU A 7 -14.40 -21.58 -9.28
N VAL A 8 -14.64 -20.29 -9.41
CA VAL A 8 -15.78 -19.59 -8.81
C VAL A 8 -16.67 -19.04 -9.91
N THR A 9 -17.97 -19.33 -9.81
CA THR A 9 -18.99 -18.79 -10.71
C THR A 9 -19.59 -17.53 -10.11
N TYR A 10 -19.57 -16.44 -10.88
CA TYR A 10 -20.22 -15.19 -10.50
C TYR A 10 -21.55 -15.09 -11.26
N SER A 11 -22.60 -14.68 -10.56
CA SER A 11 -23.90 -14.35 -11.16
C SER A 11 -23.86 -12.95 -11.79
N GLY A 12 -24.81 -12.62 -12.67
CA GLY A 12 -24.85 -11.29 -13.31
C GLY A 12 -24.87 -10.11 -12.34
N GLU A 13 -25.41 -10.30 -11.13
CA GLU A 13 -25.43 -9.29 -10.07
C GLU A 13 -24.07 -9.14 -9.37
N THR A 14 -23.42 -10.26 -9.01
CA THR A 14 -22.14 -10.27 -8.29
C THR A 14 -20.94 -9.92 -9.17
N VAL A 15 -21.05 -10.06 -10.50
CA VAL A 15 -20.00 -9.58 -11.43
C VAL A 15 -19.75 -8.08 -11.29
N ARG A 16 -20.76 -7.29 -10.89
CA ARG A 16 -20.63 -5.84 -10.71
C ARG A 16 -19.75 -5.44 -9.52
N GLU A 17 -19.45 -6.37 -8.63
CA GLU A 17 -18.56 -6.15 -7.48
C GLU A 17 -17.07 -6.31 -7.85
N LEU A 18 -16.77 -6.75 -9.08
CA LEU A 18 -15.41 -6.94 -9.56
C LEU A 18 -14.86 -5.67 -10.22
N ASP A 19 -13.72 -5.21 -9.73
CA ASP A 19 -12.92 -4.16 -10.35
C ASP A 19 -11.81 -4.75 -11.22
N ILE A 20 -11.42 -4.04 -12.28
CA ILE A 20 -10.20 -4.34 -13.03
C ILE A 20 -8.96 -4.10 -12.16
N ALA A 21 -7.98 -5.00 -12.25
CA ALA A 21 -6.78 -4.99 -11.41
C ALA A 21 -5.47 -4.77 -12.19
N TYR A 22 -5.51 -4.08 -13.35
CA TYR A 22 -4.30 -3.75 -14.11
C TYR A 22 -3.31 -2.88 -13.32
N ALA A 23 -3.85 -2.03 -12.45
CA ALA A 23 -3.10 -1.26 -11.47
C ALA A 23 -3.84 -1.35 -10.14
N ILE A 24 -3.09 -1.56 -9.06
CA ILE A 24 -3.64 -1.61 -7.70
C ILE A 24 -2.95 -0.58 -6.83
N THR A 25 -3.66 -0.09 -5.83
CA THR A 25 -3.06 0.82 -4.85
C THR A 25 -2.11 0.06 -3.94
N ILE A 26 -1.11 0.75 -3.39
CA ILE A 26 -0.19 0.17 -2.39
C ILE A 26 -0.97 -0.46 -1.23
N HIS A 27 -2.06 0.17 -0.79
CA HIS A 27 -2.93 -0.34 0.26
C HIS A 27 -3.61 -1.66 -0.13
N LYS A 28 -4.16 -1.79 -1.35
CA LYS A 28 -4.74 -3.05 -1.83
C LYS A 28 -3.70 -4.16 -2.04
N SER A 29 -2.42 -3.81 -2.18
CA SER A 29 -1.30 -4.77 -2.32
C SER A 29 -0.68 -5.24 -0.99
N GLN A 30 -1.22 -4.83 0.16
CA GLN A 30 -0.67 -5.19 1.46
C GLN A 30 -0.62 -6.71 1.66
N GLY A 31 0.54 -7.23 2.03
CA GLY A 31 0.77 -8.67 2.21
C GLY A 31 1.11 -9.43 0.92
N SER A 32 0.96 -8.81 -0.26
CA SER A 32 1.37 -9.39 -1.54
C SER A 32 2.75 -8.91 -1.96
N GLU A 33 3.47 -9.71 -2.76
CA GLU A 33 4.76 -9.35 -3.34
C GLU A 33 4.81 -9.81 -4.80
N PHE A 34 5.50 -9.06 -5.65
CA PHE A 34 5.53 -9.26 -7.09
C PHE A 34 6.97 -9.34 -7.60
N GLY A 35 7.21 -10.15 -8.63
CA GLY A 35 8.55 -10.27 -9.24
C GLY A 35 9.09 -8.93 -9.72
N ALA A 36 8.25 -8.11 -10.35
CA ALA A 36 8.56 -6.75 -10.75
C ALA A 36 7.41 -5.80 -10.40
N VAL A 37 7.72 -4.57 -9.99
CA VAL A 37 6.74 -3.52 -9.67
C VAL A 37 7.10 -2.24 -10.41
N VAL A 38 6.11 -1.62 -11.05
CA VAL A 38 6.22 -0.26 -11.58
C VAL A 38 5.43 0.66 -10.67
N LEU A 39 6.12 1.59 -10.01
CA LEU A 39 5.52 2.54 -9.08
C LEU A 39 5.55 3.96 -9.68
N PRO A 40 4.38 4.52 -10.05
CA PRO A 40 4.32 5.90 -10.52
C PRO A 40 4.51 6.88 -9.36
N VAL A 41 5.47 7.79 -9.52
CA VAL A 41 5.78 8.88 -8.57
C VAL A 41 5.94 10.18 -9.37
N SER A 42 4.85 10.68 -9.92
CA SER A 42 4.81 11.88 -10.76
C SER A 42 4.34 13.13 -9.98
N ALA A 43 4.39 14.30 -10.62
CA ALA A 43 3.86 15.55 -10.07
C ALA A 43 2.34 15.49 -9.77
N ASP A 44 1.61 14.62 -10.46
CA ASP A 44 0.17 14.40 -10.27
C ASP A 44 -0.14 13.55 -9.03
N THR A 45 0.89 13.03 -8.35
CA THR A 45 0.72 12.27 -7.11
C THR A 45 0.06 13.17 -6.06
N PRO A 46 -1.11 12.77 -5.51
CA PRO A 46 -1.81 13.59 -4.53
C PRO A 46 -0.92 13.88 -3.32
N ARG A 47 -0.76 15.16 -2.95
CA ARG A 47 0.11 15.59 -1.84
C ARG A 47 -0.13 14.84 -0.52
N ARG A 48 -1.39 14.42 -0.27
CA ARG A 48 -1.76 13.63 0.91
C ARG A 48 -1.11 12.25 0.97
N LEU A 49 -0.71 11.70 -0.17
CA LEU A 49 -0.03 10.41 -0.31
C LEU A 49 1.50 10.57 -0.31
N CYS A 50 2.01 11.79 -0.32
CA CYS A 50 3.43 12.06 -0.43
C CYS A 50 4.16 11.94 0.91
N TYR A 51 4.22 10.74 1.51
CA TYR A 51 4.92 10.47 2.77
C TYR A 51 5.77 9.20 2.70
N ARG A 52 6.84 9.15 3.51
CA ARG A 52 7.90 8.12 3.44
C ARG A 52 7.37 6.70 3.55
N ASN A 53 6.46 6.44 4.49
CA ASN A 53 5.95 5.10 4.75
C ASN A 53 5.21 4.51 3.54
N LEU A 54 4.57 5.34 2.72
CA LEU A 54 3.88 4.86 1.53
C LEU A 54 4.89 4.34 0.50
N ILE A 55 5.95 5.11 0.21
CA ILE A 55 7.02 4.69 -0.70
C ILE A 55 7.69 3.43 -0.16
N TYR A 56 8.06 3.42 1.12
CA TYR A 56 8.69 2.24 1.72
C TYR A 56 7.83 0.98 1.52
N THR A 57 6.52 1.09 1.75
CA THR A 57 5.59 -0.02 1.53
C THR A 57 5.58 -0.45 0.05
N GLY A 58 5.53 0.50 -0.89
CA GLY A 58 5.59 0.23 -2.32
C GLY A 58 6.89 -0.45 -2.77
N VAL A 59 8.04 0.00 -2.22
CA VAL A 59 9.36 -0.59 -2.48
C VAL A 59 9.39 -2.04 -2.02
N THR A 60 8.91 -2.33 -0.80
CA THR A 60 8.87 -3.71 -0.27
C THR A 60 7.91 -4.65 -1.01
N ARG A 61 7.07 -4.15 -1.93
CA ARG A 61 6.23 -5.04 -2.78
C ARG A 61 7.03 -5.70 -3.90
N ALA A 62 8.21 -5.17 -4.26
CA ALA A 62 9.03 -5.67 -5.37
C ALA A 62 10.05 -6.71 -4.87
N LYS A 63 10.05 -7.91 -5.46
CA LYS A 63 11.03 -8.97 -5.15
C LYS A 63 12.35 -8.79 -5.90
N ASN A 64 12.27 -8.61 -7.23
CA ASN A 64 13.45 -8.65 -8.09
C ASN A 64 13.72 -7.30 -8.77
N LEU A 65 12.67 -6.59 -9.19
CA LEU A 65 12.80 -5.33 -9.93
C LEU A 65 11.77 -4.30 -9.49
N LEU A 66 12.25 -3.08 -9.24
CA LEU A 66 11.41 -1.91 -9.00
C LEU A 66 11.72 -0.84 -10.04
N VAL A 67 10.68 -0.36 -10.73
CA VAL A 67 10.75 0.79 -11.64
C VAL A 67 9.98 1.94 -11.04
N LEU A 68 10.68 3.03 -10.71
CA LEU A 68 10.05 4.28 -10.27
C LEU A 68 9.84 5.18 -11.49
N ALA A 69 8.57 5.41 -11.85
CA ALA A 69 8.21 6.19 -13.03
C ALA A 69 7.70 7.58 -12.63
N GLY A 70 8.48 8.63 -12.90
CA GLY A 70 8.06 10.01 -12.67
C GLY A 70 9.18 10.95 -12.26
N SER A 71 8.93 11.83 -11.30
CA SER A 71 9.82 12.93 -10.93
C SER A 71 10.69 12.58 -9.72
N ARG A 72 12.00 12.75 -9.88
CA ARG A 72 12.98 12.61 -8.79
C ARG A 72 12.75 13.63 -7.68
N ALA A 73 12.27 14.83 -7.99
CA ALA A 73 11.96 15.85 -6.99
C ALA A 73 10.80 15.42 -6.08
N VAL A 74 9.75 14.81 -6.65
CA VAL A 74 8.62 14.28 -5.88
C VAL A 74 9.07 13.11 -5.02
N LEU A 75 9.86 12.20 -5.58
CA LEU A 75 10.45 11.09 -4.82
C LEU A 75 11.25 11.59 -3.60
N ASN A 76 12.13 12.57 -3.79
CA ASN A 76 12.92 13.14 -2.70
C ASN A 76 12.02 13.78 -1.63
N ALA A 77 11.03 14.57 -2.04
CA ALA A 77 10.08 15.18 -1.10
C ALA A 77 9.29 14.13 -0.30
N MET A 78 8.91 13.02 -0.91
CA MET A 78 8.24 11.91 -0.23
C MET A 78 9.17 11.19 0.75
N VAL A 79 10.43 10.98 0.37
CA VAL A 79 11.45 10.37 1.24
C VAL A 79 11.78 11.28 2.41
N GLU A 80 11.82 12.60 2.25
CA GLU A 80 12.09 13.55 3.34
C GLU A 80 10.90 13.69 4.30
N ASN A 81 9.68 13.45 3.82
CA ASN A 81 8.47 13.59 4.62
C ASN A 81 8.23 12.41 5.60
N ASP A 82 8.83 12.52 6.79
CA ASP A 82 8.60 11.63 7.94
C ASP A 82 7.27 11.89 8.67
N ARG A 83 6.18 12.12 7.92
CA ARG A 83 4.88 12.39 8.54
C ARG A 83 4.48 11.24 9.44
N LYS A 84 4.58 11.45 10.76
CA LYS A 84 4.06 10.53 11.77
C LYS A 84 2.56 10.76 11.88
N THR A 85 1.78 9.78 11.42
CA THR A 85 0.35 9.74 11.74
C THR A 85 0.24 9.49 13.24
N LEU A 86 -0.15 10.52 14.00
CA LEU A 86 -0.45 10.36 15.42
C LEU A 86 -1.65 9.41 15.55
N ARG A 87 -1.39 8.22 16.10
CA ARG A 87 -2.44 7.25 16.42
C ARG A 87 -2.73 7.37 17.91
N TYR A 88 -3.83 8.03 18.23
CA TYR A 88 -4.34 8.06 19.60
C TYR A 88 -4.87 6.66 19.95
N SER A 89 -4.18 5.98 20.88
CA SER A 89 -4.56 4.66 21.38
C SER A 89 -4.20 4.56 22.85
N CYS A 90 -5.12 4.05 23.66
CA CYS A 90 -4.93 3.81 25.08
C CYS A 90 -4.12 2.52 25.37
N LEU A 91 -3.76 1.74 24.33
CA LEU A 91 -3.11 0.43 24.51
C LEU A 91 -1.81 0.53 25.32
N VAL A 92 -1.00 1.56 25.10
CA VAL A 92 0.24 1.76 25.86
C VAL A 92 -0.03 2.04 27.34
N TYR A 93 -1.11 2.76 27.65
CA TYR A 93 -1.52 3.02 29.02
C TYR A 93 -2.02 1.73 29.68
N LEU A 94 -2.90 0.98 29.02
CA LEU A 94 -3.44 -0.29 29.51
C LEU A 94 -2.35 -1.34 29.79
N LEU A 95 -1.38 -1.49 28.89
CA LEU A 95 -0.27 -2.44 29.05
C LEU A 95 0.69 -2.07 30.20
N ARG A 96 0.73 -0.80 30.62
CA ARG A 96 1.56 -0.34 31.74
C ARG A 96 0.88 -0.55 33.09
N ASP A 97 -0.45 -0.51 33.13
CA ASP A 97 -1.25 -0.72 34.34
C ASP A 97 -1.31 -2.22 34.73
N GLU A 98 -1.35 -3.12 33.74
CA GLU A 98 -1.30 -4.58 33.98
C GLU A 98 0.06 -5.08 34.51
N SER A 99 1.15 -4.33 34.32
CA SER A 99 2.48 -4.68 34.87
C SER A 99 2.66 -4.36 36.36
N ILE A 100 1.61 -3.95 37.06
CA ILE A 100 1.59 -3.64 38.51
C ILE A 100 0.82 -4.72 39.32
N ILE A 101 0.34 -5.79 38.68
CA ILE A 101 -0.28 -6.95 39.35
C ILE A 101 0.66 -8.16 39.27
#